data_AF-A0A3G8GWI1-F1
#
_entry.id   AF-A0A3G8GWI1-F1
#
_cell.length_a   1.000
_cell.length_b   1.000
_cell.length_c   1.000
_cell.angle_alpha   90.00
_cell.angle_beta   90.00
_cell.angle_gamma   90.00
#
_symmetry.space_group_name_H-M   'P 1'
#
loop_
_entity.id
_entity.type
_entity.pdbx_description
1 polymer ?
#
loop_
_entity_poly.entity_id
_entity_poly.type
_entity_poly.pdbx_seq_one_letter_code
_entity_poly.pdbx_strand_id
1 'polypeptide(L)'
;MSEKTWVRLRTFSLLCLLLAGTVAIYALRLDPRPWDCGSAERTLAGAGYVLEVCSLPDGPAGHPHEARLRVYDRLGRLLAHRSYHFAPWSPANKFDVGDNEIRYTDAAQPVRGGTFELHTLTFPPTSADRRAANFVRWFLDR
;
A
#
# COMPACT_ATOMS: atom_id res chain seq x y z
N MET A 1 -34.03 27.28 16.87
CA MET A 1 -33.28 26.89 15.66
C MET A 1 -34.07 27.36 14.45
N SER A 2 -33.46 28.08 13.50
CA SER A 2 -34.19 28.65 12.35
C SER A 2 -34.55 27.56 11.33
N GLU A 3 -35.71 27.68 10.68
CA GLU A 3 -36.18 26.77 9.63
C GLU A 3 -35.14 26.62 8.49
N LYS A 4 -34.46 27.72 8.13
CA LYS A 4 -33.37 27.71 7.14
C LYS A 4 -32.18 26.86 7.57
N THR A 5 -31.84 26.86 8.85
CA THR A 5 -30.74 26.03 9.39
C THR A 5 -31.11 24.55 9.44
N TRP A 6 -32.37 24.22 9.73
CA TRP A 6 -32.84 22.84 9.73
C TRP A 6 -32.85 22.24 8.33
N VAL A 7 -33.34 22.99 7.33
CA VAL A 7 -33.32 22.57 5.92
C VAL A 7 -31.88 22.32 5.46
N ARG A 8 -30.96 23.27 5.70
CA ARG A 8 -29.55 23.11 5.31
C ARG A 8 -28.90 21.87 5.95
N LEU A 9 -29.15 21.64 7.24
CA LEU A 9 -28.61 20.49 7.95
C LEU A 9 -29.16 19.18 7.38
N ARG A 10 -30.48 19.10 7.15
CA ARG A 10 -31.12 17.91 6.56
C ARG A 10 -30.59 17.61 5.15
N THR A 11 -30.48 18.63 4.30
CA THR A 11 -29.97 18.47 2.93
C THR A 11 -28.51 18.03 2.96
N PHE A 12 -27.68 18.61 3.82
CA PHE A 12 -26.29 18.21 3.99
C PHE A 12 -26.16 16.75 4.45
N SER A 13 -26.91 16.35 5.47
CA SER A 13 -26.91 14.96 5.97
C SER A 13 -27.35 13.95 4.90
N LEU A 14 -28.39 14.27 4.12
CA LEU A 14 -28.83 13.42 3.02
C LEU A 14 -27.76 13.29 1.92
N LEU A 15 -27.07 14.39 1.61
CA LEU A 15 -26.01 14.40 0.60
C LEU A 15 -24.79 13.57 1.05
N CYS A 16 -24.40 13.68 2.33
CA CYS A 16 -23.37 12.84 2.92
C CYS A 16 -23.75 11.34 2.91
N LEU A 17 -25.00 11.00 3.23
CA LEU A 17 -25.47 9.61 3.18
C LEU A 17 -25.47 9.05 1.76
N LEU A 18 -25.92 9.84 0.77
CA LEU A 18 -25.85 9.47 -0.64
C LEU A 18 -24.42 9.24 -1.10
N LEU A 19 -23.49 10.14 -0.75
CA LEU A 19 -22.08 10.00 -1.08
C LEU A 19 -21.45 8.77 -0.41
N ALA A 20 -21.76 8.51 0.85
CA ALA A 20 -21.28 7.31 1.55
C ALA A 20 -21.83 6.02 0.90
N GLY A 21 -23.10 6.02 0.49
CA GLY A 21 -23.74 4.91 -0.20
C GLY A 21 -23.11 4.62 -1.57
N THR A 22 -22.85 5.65 -2.38
CA THR A 22 -22.20 5.47 -3.70
C THR A 22 -20.78 4.95 -3.57
N VAL A 23 -20.00 5.47 -2.61
CA VAL A 23 -18.66 4.97 -2.30
C VAL A 23 -18.71 3.50 -1.88
N ALA A 24 -19.65 3.12 -1.01
CA ALA A 24 -19.80 1.73 -0.58
C ALA A 24 -20.15 0.80 -1.74
N ILE A 25 -21.10 1.17 -2.61
CA ILE A 25 -21.47 0.36 -3.79
C ILE A 25 -20.30 0.22 -4.76
N TYR A 26 -19.58 1.32 -5.01
CA TYR A 26 -18.42 1.29 -5.89
C TYR A 26 -17.33 0.37 -5.33
N ALA A 27 -17.03 0.48 -4.04
CA ALA A 27 -16.06 -0.38 -3.37
C ALA A 27 -16.45 -1.88 -3.44
N LEU A 28 -17.74 -2.19 -3.33
CA LEU A 28 -18.26 -3.57 -3.44
C LEU A 28 -18.19 -4.14 -4.87
N ARG A 29 -17.98 -3.31 -5.90
CA ARG A 29 -17.87 -3.74 -7.31
C ARG A 29 -16.42 -3.86 -7.80
N LEU A 30 -15.45 -3.49 -6.96
CA LEU A 30 -14.05 -3.74 -7.28
C LEU A 30 -13.79 -5.22 -7.00
N ASP A 31 -13.67 -6.03 -8.05
CA ASP A 31 -13.19 -7.40 -7.90
C ASP A 31 -11.72 -7.38 -7.43
N PRO A 32 -11.38 -8.10 -6.35
CA PRO A 32 -10.00 -8.20 -5.88
C PRO A 32 -9.15 -8.86 -6.96
N ARG A 33 -8.11 -8.18 -7.43
CA ARG A 33 -7.14 -8.83 -8.34
C ARG A 33 -6.32 -9.85 -7.56
N PRO A 34 -6.10 -11.08 -8.09
CA PRO A 34 -5.26 -12.06 -7.43
C PRO A 34 -3.80 -11.59 -7.44
N TRP A 35 -3.16 -11.60 -6.28
CA TRP A 35 -1.75 -11.24 -6.09
C TRP A 35 -0.90 -12.50 -5.99
N ASP A 36 0.22 -12.54 -6.72
CA ASP A 36 1.24 -13.57 -6.54
C ASP A 36 2.21 -13.11 -5.46
N CYS A 37 2.16 -13.75 -4.29
CA CYS A 37 2.95 -13.37 -3.12
C CYS A 37 4.03 -14.39 -2.78
N GLY A 38 5.29 -13.94 -2.71
CA GLY A 38 6.37 -14.67 -2.05
C GLY A 38 6.53 -14.21 -0.60
N SER A 39 6.77 -15.14 0.32
CA SER A 39 7.01 -14.83 1.74
C SER A 39 8.38 -15.31 2.22
N ALA A 40 9.01 -14.53 3.10
CA ALA A 40 10.29 -14.87 3.71
C ALA A 40 10.39 -14.37 5.15
N GLU A 41 10.89 -15.21 6.04
CA GLU A 41 11.24 -14.79 7.39
C GLU A 41 12.60 -14.08 7.42
N ARG A 42 12.69 -12.98 8.16
CA ARG A 42 13.91 -12.19 8.35
C ARG A 42 14.01 -11.70 9.78
N THR A 43 15.24 -11.56 10.26
CA THR A 43 15.52 -10.89 11.53
C THR A 43 16.05 -9.50 11.19
N LEU A 44 15.35 -8.47 11.65
CA LEU A 44 15.68 -7.06 11.42
C LEU A 44 15.68 -6.35 12.76
N ALA A 45 16.66 -5.47 13.01
CA ALA A 45 16.79 -4.74 14.28
C ALA A 45 16.65 -5.64 15.53
N GLY A 46 17.12 -6.90 15.46
CA GLY A 46 17.05 -7.87 16.55
C GLY A 46 15.68 -8.55 16.77
N ALA A 47 14.69 -8.32 15.92
CA ALA A 47 13.36 -8.94 16.00
C ALA A 47 13.01 -9.73 14.73
N GLY A 48 12.20 -10.78 14.86
CA GLY A 48 11.75 -11.61 13.75
C GLY A 48 10.52 -11.04 13.05
N TYR A 49 10.56 -10.98 11.73
CA TYR A 49 9.49 -10.49 10.85
C TYR A 49 9.23 -11.47 9.70
N VAL A 50 8.00 -11.47 9.21
CA VAL A 50 7.61 -12.10 7.94
C VAL A 50 7.46 -11.00 6.91
N LEU A 51 8.24 -11.07 5.84
CA LEU A 51 8.14 -10.16 4.70
C LEU A 51 7.38 -10.86 3.59
N GLU A 52 6.30 -10.25 3.10
CA GLU A 52 5.61 -10.67 1.89
C GLU A 52 5.88 -9.65 0.79
N VAL A 53 6.34 -10.13 -0.35
CA VAL A 53 6.46 -9.34 -1.57
C VAL A 53 5.47 -9.93 -2.56
N CYS A 54 4.42 -9.17 -2.83
CA CYS A 54 3.40 -9.52 -3.80
C CYS A 54 3.63 -8.73 -5.07
N SER A 55 3.39 -9.34 -6.22
CA SER A 55 3.42 -8.65 -7.52
C SER A 55 2.21 -9.03 -8.33
N LEU A 56 1.72 -8.08 -9.13
CA LEU A 56 0.80 -8.37 -10.21
C LEU A 56 1.60 -8.44 -11.51
N PRO A 57 1.55 -9.55 -12.26
CA PRO A 57 2.07 -9.59 -13.62
C PRO A 57 1.12 -8.82 -14.54
N ASP A 58 1.11 -7.49 -14.41
CA ASP A 58 0.32 -6.60 -15.26
C ASP A 58 1.25 -5.87 -16.24
N GLY A 59 0.81 -5.84 -17.51
CA GLY A 59 1.34 -4.96 -18.54
C GLY A 59 2.02 -5.66 -19.72
N PRO A 60 2.08 -4.99 -20.89
CA PRO A 60 2.95 -5.43 -21.99
C PRO A 60 4.42 -5.50 -21.51
N ALA A 61 5.22 -6.33 -22.16
CA ALA A 61 6.66 -6.40 -21.88
C ALA A 61 7.29 -4.99 -21.89
N GLY A 62 8.00 -4.63 -20.82
CA GLY A 62 8.63 -3.31 -20.65
C GLY A 62 7.85 -2.29 -19.81
N HIS A 63 6.70 -2.66 -19.23
CA HIS A 63 5.93 -1.80 -18.32
C HIS A 63 6.07 -2.22 -16.85
N PRO A 64 6.37 -1.28 -15.92
CA PRO A 64 6.51 -1.57 -14.49
C PRO A 64 5.32 -2.35 -13.93
N HIS A 65 5.61 -3.42 -13.19
CA HIS A 65 4.61 -4.24 -12.52
C HIS A 65 4.22 -3.61 -11.19
N GLU A 66 2.93 -3.61 -10.86
CA GLU A 66 2.52 -3.22 -9.50
C GLU A 66 3.03 -4.28 -8.50
N ALA A 67 3.64 -3.82 -7.42
CA ALA A 67 4.17 -4.65 -6.35
C ALA A 67 3.77 -4.10 -4.99
N ARG A 68 3.63 -5.01 -4.01
CA ARG A 68 3.30 -4.70 -2.63
C ARG A 68 4.31 -5.36 -1.70
N LEU A 69 4.91 -4.56 -0.82
CA LEU A 69 5.68 -5.04 0.30
C LEU A 69 4.81 -4.99 1.56
N ARG A 70 4.56 -6.14 2.18
CA ARG A 70 3.89 -6.24 3.47
C ARG A 70 4.85 -6.83 4.50
N VAL A 71 4.81 -6.27 5.70
CA VAL A 71 5.66 -6.68 6.82
C VAL A 71 4.75 -7.08 7.96
N TYR A 72 4.95 -8.28 8.48
CA TYR A 72 4.23 -8.81 9.62
C TYR A 72 5.21 -9.15 10.74
N ASP A 73 4.72 -9.16 11.97
CA ASP A 73 5.42 -9.90 13.01
C ASP A 73 5.17 -11.41 12.87
N ARG A 74 5.90 -12.20 13.68
CA ARG A 74 5.73 -13.66 13.76
C ARG A 74 4.34 -14.12 14.23
N LEU A 75 3.52 -13.21 14.78
CA LEU A 75 2.15 -13.50 15.18
C LEU A 75 1.14 -13.21 14.05
N GLY A 76 1.61 -12.79 12.87
CA GLY A 76 0.78 -12.48 11.71
C GLY A 76 0.12 -11.10 11.76
N ARG A 77 0.55 -10.19 12.65
CA ARG A 77 0.01 -8.83 12.69
C ARG A 77 0.70 -7.97 11.63
N LEU A 78 -0.08 -7.33 10.77
CA LEU A 78 0.42 -6.43 9.74
C LEU A 78 1.01 -5.15 10.38
N LEU A 79 2.30 -4.93 10.16
CA LEU A 79 3.07 -3.82 10.72
C LEU A 79 3.34 -2.71 9.72
N ALA A 80 3.57 -3.04 8.45
CA ALA A 80 3.79 -2.07 7.38
C ALA A 80 3.26 -2.63 6.05
N HIS A 81 2.81 -1.73 5.18
CA HIS A 81 2.41 -2.01 3.81
C HIS A 81 2.90 -0.86 2.93
N ARG A 82 3.53 -1.20 1.81
CA ARG A 82 3.96 -0.27 0.75
C ARG A 82 3.53 -0.81 -0.59
N SER A 83 2.91 0.04 -1.40
CA SER A 83 2.70 -0.20 -2.83
C SER A 83 3.77 0.54 -3.61
N TYR A 84 4.34 -0.10 -4.64
CA TYR A 84 5.37 0.47 -5.50
C TYR A 84 5.32 -0.23 -6.86
N HIS A 85 6.05 0.29 -7.84
CA HIS A 85 6.17 -0.36 -9.15
C HIS A 85 7.56 -0.96 -9.32
N PHE A 86 7.59 -2.23 -9.71
CA PHE A 86 8.79 -3.03 -9.92
C PHE A 86 9.09 -3.15 -11.42
N ALA A 87 10.29 -2.75 -11.83
CA ALA A 87 10.75 -2.82 -13.22
C ALA A 87 11.88 -3.86 -13.36
N PRO A 88 11.58 -5.16 -13.56
CA PRO A 88 12.58 -6.23 -13.56
C PRO A 88 13.66 -6.11 -14.64
N TRP A 89 13.37 -5.43 -15.76
CA TRP A 89 14.35 -5.21 -16.84
C TRP A 89 15.30 -4.03 -16.57
N SER A 90 15.01 -3.17 -15.60
CA SER A 90 15.77 -1.95 -15.39
C SER A 90 16.88 -2.18 -14.35
N PRO A 91 18.15 -1.87 -14.66
CA PRO A 91 19.23 -1.93 -13.68
C PRO A 91 19.09 -0.85 -12.58
N ALA A 92 18.25 0.16 -12.80
CA ALA A 92 17.95 1.17 -11.80
C ALA A 92 16.99 0.67 -10.72
N ASN A 93 16.32 -0.47 -10.95
CA ASN A 93 15.40 -1.07 -10.00
C ASN A 93 16.17 -1.75 -8.86
N LYS A 94 15.90 -1.36 -7.61
CA LYS A 94 16.57 -1.89 -6.42
C LYS A 94 15.55 -2.38 -5.40
N PHE A 95 15.89 -3.48 -4.74
CA PHE A 95 15.18 -4.01 -3.58
C PHE A 95 16.20 -4.72 -2.68
N ASP A 96 16.58 -4.04 -1.60
CA ASP A 96 17.62 -4.47 -0.68
C ASP A 96 17.05 -4.57 0.73
N VAL A 97 17.27 -5.72 1.38
CA VAL A 97 16.90 -5.96 2.78
C VAL A 97 18.19 -5.87 3.61
N GLY A 98 18.35 -4.76 4.33
CA GLY A 98 19.46 -4.56 5.27
C GLY A 98 19.15 -5.06 6.68
N ASP A 99 20.00 -4.72 7.65
CA ASP A 99 19.83 -5.19 9.03
C ASP A 99 18.73 -4.46 9.81
N ASN A 100 18.48 -3.20 9.47
CA ASN A 100 17.53 -2.32 10.17
C ASN A 100 16.60 -1.57 9.21
N GLU A 101 16.69 -1.83 7.91
CA GLU A 101 15.90 -1.15 6.89
C GLU A 101 15.68 -2.01 5.65
N ILE A 102 14.61 -1.72 4.92
CA ILE A 102 14.40 -2.21 3.57
C ILE A 102 14.43 -1.00 2.64
N ARG A 103 15.26 -1.06 1.60
CA ARG A 103 15.41 -0.02 0.59
C ARG A 103 14.86 -0.54 -0.72
N TYR A 104 13.95 0.20 -1.33
CA TYR A 104 13.33 -0.22 -2.58
C TYR A 104 13.04 0.98 -3.47
N THR A 105 13.02 0.78 -4.78
CA THR A 105 12.70 1.84 -5.74
C THR A 105 11.27 1.76 -6.25
N ASP A 106 10.66 2.90 -6.55
CA ASP A 106 9.36 2.96 -7.25
C ASP A 106 9.55 3.38 -8.72
N ALA A 107 9.34 2.43 -9.63
CA ALA A 107 9.54 2.66 -11.07
C ALA A 107 8.45 3.52 -11.73
N ALA A 108 7.34 3.83 -11.04
CA ALA A 108 6.36 4.79 -11.55
C ALA A 108 6.83 6.24 -11.42
N GLN A 109 7.87 6.50 -10.62
CA GLN A 109 8.40 7.83 -10.35
C GLN A 109 9.82 7.96 -10.90
N PRO A 110 9.97 8.15 -12.23
CA PRO A 110 11.27 8.36 -12.83
C PRO A 110 11.87 9.69 -12.34
N VAL A 111 13.09 9.63 -11.81
CA VAL A 111 13.89 10.78 -11.42
C VAL A 111 14.77 11.20 -12.60
N ARG A 112 15.13 12.49 -12.66
CA ARG A 112 16.05 13.01 -13.69
C ARG A 112 17.32 12.16 -13.75
N GLY A 113 17.71 11.75 -14.97
CA GLY A 113 18.88 10.91 -15.20
C GLY A 113 18.58 9.41 -15.33
N GLY A 114 17.31 9.01 -15.45
CA GLY A 114 16.95 7.60 -15.72
C GLY A 114 17.05 6.69 -14.50
N THR A 115 16.95 7.27 -13.29
CA THR A 115 16.87 6.52 -12.03
C THR A 115 15.44 6.51 -11.51
N PHE A 116 15.17 5.68 -10.51
CA PHE A 116 13.89 5.63 -9.82
C PHE A 116 14.03 6.22 -8.42
N GLU A 117 12.93 6.73 -7.87
CA GLU A 117 12.92 7.24 -6.50
C GLU A 117 13.20 6.11 -5.52
N LEU A 118 14.12 6.35 -4.58
CA LEU A 118 14.48 5.40 -3.53
C LEU A 118 13.65 5.65 -2.29
N HIS A 119 12.90 4.64 -1.87
CA HIS A 119 12.16 4.61 -0.62
C HIS A 119 12.85 3.72 0.41
N THR A 120 12.62 4.04 1.68
CA THR A 120 13.19 3.31 2.81
C THR A 120 12.10 3.02 3.83
N LEU A 121 12.05 1.76 4.28
CA LEU A 121 11.24 1.32 5.41
C LEU A 121 12.18 0.93 6.57
N THR A 122 12.18 1.73 7.62
CA THR A 122 13.05 1.52 8.79
C THR A 122 12.40 0.56 9.80
N PHE A 123 13.23 -0.21 10.50
CA PHE A 123 12.83 -1.16 11.53
C PHE A 123 13.31 -0.73 12.93
N PRO A 124 12.49 -0.90 13.97
CA PRO A 124 11.11 -1.43 13.93
C PRO A 124 10.12 -0.45 13.26
N PRO A 125 9.09 -0.95 12.54
CA PRO A 125 8.10 -0.10 11.91
C PRO A 125 7.42 0.84 12.90
N THR A 126 7.20 2.08 12.48
CA THR A 126 6.64 3.11 13.36
C THR A 126 5.15 2.90 13.59
N SER A 127 4.59 3.58 14.59
CA SER A 127 3.13 3.62 14.79
C SER A 127 2.37 4.22 13.60
N ALA A 128 3.00 5.12 12.83
CA ALA A 128 2.40 5.66 11.61
C ALA A 128 2.31 4.58 10.52
N ASP A 129 3.38 3.78 10.35
CA ASP A 129 3.41 2.67 9.40
C ASP A 129 2.31 1.65 9.67
N ARG A 130 2.12 1.31 10.95
CA ARG A 130 1.06 0.38 11.37
C ARG A 130 -0.33 0.92 11.05
N ARG A 131 -0.58 2.20 11.32
CA ARG A 131 -1.88 2.82 11.02
C ARG A 131 -2.14 2.87 9.52
N ALA A 132 -1.14 3.29 8.74
CA ALA A 132 -1.25 3.33 7.29
C ALA A 132 -1.50 1.93 6.70
N ALA A 133 -0.78 0.92 7.16
CA ALA A 133 -0.93 -0.45 6.68
C ALA A 133 -2.32 -1.03 6.93
N ASN A 134 -2.86 -0.79 8.13
CA ASN A 134 -4.21 -1.27 8.47
C ASN A 134 -5.29 -0.48 7.71
N PHE A 135 -5.11 0.82 7.46
CA PHE A 135 -6.02 1.57 6.60
C PHE A 135 -6.05 0.98 5.18
N VAL A 136 -4.88 0.79 4.56
CA VAL A 136 -4.77 0.24 3.19
C VAL A 136 -5.40 -1.16 3.11
N ARG A 137 -5.14 -2.03 4.09
CA ARG A 137 -5.74 -3.38 4.12
C ARG A 137 -7.26 -3.37 4.10
N TRP A 138 -7.90 -2.39 4.76
CA TRP A 138 -9.36 -2.32 4.83
C TRP A 138 -10.01 -1.74 3.57
N PHE A 139 -9.31 -0.90 2.82
CA PHE A 139 -9.91 -0.13 1.72
C PHE A 139 -9.40 -0.50 0.32
N LEU A 140 -8.18 -1.04 0.18
CA LEU A 140 -7.50 -1.20 -1.11
C LEU A 140 -7.02 -2.65 -1.38
N ASP A 141 -7.17 -3.52 -0.39
CA ASP A 141 -6.62 -4.88 -0.38
C ASP A 141 -7.69 -5.95 -0.13
N ARG A 142 -8.96 -5.56 -0.30
CA ARG A 142 -10.10 -6.48 -0.26
C ARG A 142 -10.31 -7.14 -1.59
#